data_AF-A0A2E6W6C5-F1
#
_entry.id   AF-A0A2E6W6C5-F1
#
_cell.length_a   1.000
_cell.length_b   1.000
_cell.length_c   1.000
_cell.angle_alpha   90.00
_cell.angle_beta   90.00
_cell.angle_gamma   90.00
#
_symmetry.space_group_name_H-M   'P 1'
#
loop_
_entity.id
_entity.type
_entity.pdbx_description
1 polymer ?
#
loop_
_entity_poly.entity_id
_entity_poly.type
_entity_poly.pdbx_seq_one_letter_code
_entity_poly.pdbx_strand_id
1 'polypeptide(L)'
;MTEEGLNAAVLRLQSLAIETYGRIKDIYKREQQDGDVDTVSSLSMKLANYEGALLTLQQYKQNIIDSAKVDEEDESPEQEQEDEVPSSTITEDQLRETSESFKRSIAHKRVGVKEVDES
;
A
#
# COMPACT_ATOMS: atom_id res chain seq x y z
N MET A 1 -0.23 -11.90 -1.95
CA MET A 1 0.19 -12.73 -3.11
C MET A 1 1.67 -12.43 -3.37
N THR A 2 2.53 -13.42 -3.59
CA THR A 2 3.99 -13.18 -3.73
C THR A 2 4.40 -12.92 -5.19
N GLU A 3 5.58 -12.31 -5.38
CA GLU A 3 6.18 -12.15 -6.72
C GLU A 3 6.38 -13.51 -7.41
N GLU A 4 6.77 -14.54 -6.67
CA GLU A 4 6.88 -15.91 -7.17
C GLU A 4 5.54 -16.44 -7.69
N GLY A 5 4.44 -16.15 -6.98
CA GLY A 5 3.09 -16.49 -7.42
C GLY A 5 2.70 -15.80 -8.73
N LEU A 6 3.08 -14.53 -8.89
CA LEU A 6 2.85 -13.78 -10.14
C LEU A 6 3.68 -14.37 -11.31
N ASN A 7 4.95 -14.71 -11.06
CA ASN A 7 5.80 -15.36 -12.05
C ASN A 7 5.26 -16.74 -12.44
N ALA A 8 4.75 -17.51 -11.48
CA ALA A 8 4.11 -18.79 -11.74
C ALA A 8 2.84 -18.63 -12.61
N ALA A 9 2.04 -17.59 -12.37
CA ALA A 9 0.88 -17.28 -13.19
C ALA A 9 1.28 -16.95 -14.65
N VAL A 10 2.36 -16.17 -14.86
CA VAL A 10 2.89 -15.90 -16.20
C VAL A 10 3.30 -17.19 -16.91
N LEU A 11 4.08 -18.05 -16.24
CA LEU A 11 4.51 -19.33 -16.81
C LEU A 11 3.31 -20.23 -17.14
N ARG A 12 2.28 -20.24 -16.29
CA ARG A 12 1.05 -20.98 -16.53
C ARG A 12 0.32 -20.49 -17.78
N LEU A 13 0.17 -19.18 -17.95
CA LEU A 13 -0.45 -18.59 -19.13
C LEU A 13 0.34 -18.88 -20.41
N GLN A 14 1.68 -18.81 -20.37
CA GLN A 14 2.53 -19.18 -21.50
C GLN A 14 2.32 -20.63 -21.91
N SER A 15 2.31 -21.55 -20.94
CA SER A 15 2.08 -22.97 -21.20
C SER A 15 0.71 -23.21 -21.85
N LEU A 16 -0.34 -22.57 -21.34
CA LEU A 16 -1.69 -22.70 -21.89
C LEU A 16 -1.80 -22.13 -23.30
N ALA A 17 -1.14 -21.00 -23.58
CA ALA A 17 -1.10 -20.40 -24.91
C ALA A 17 -0.40 -21.34 -25.91
N ILE A 18 0.78 -21.86 -25.56
CA ILE A 18 1.54 -22.79 -26.42
C ILE A 18 0.73 -24.06 -26.70
N GLU A 19 0.11 -24.65 -25.67
CA GLU A 19 -0.72 -25.83 -25.83
C GLU A 19 -1.92 -25.57 -26.75
N THR A 20 -2.61 -24.44 -26.55
CA THR A 20 -3.78 -24.06 -27.35
C THR A 20 -3.40 -23.83 -28.81
N TYR A 21 -2.29 -23.15 -29.06
CA TYR A 21 -1.74 -22.97 -30.40
C TYR A 21 -1.35 -24.30 -31.06
N GLY A 22 -0.76 -25.22 -30.30
CA GLY A 22 -0.46 -26.58 -30.74
C GLY A 22 -1.73 -27.30 -31.23
N ARG A 23 -2.81 -27.26 -30.45
CA ARG A 23 -4.10 -27.87 -30.82
C ARG A 23 -4.68 -27.28 -32.11
N ILE A 24 -4.60 -25.96 -32.30
CA ILE A 24 -5.04 -25.31 -33.55
C ILE A 24 -4.23 -25.85 -34.74
N LYS A 25 -2.90 -25.95 -34.59
CA LYS A 25 -2.03 -26.51 -35.64
C LYS A 25 -2.35 -27.96 -35.95
N ASP A 26 -2.66 -28.76 -34.93
CA ASP A 26 -2.98 -30.18 -35.12
C ASP A 26 -4.30 -30.35 -35.88
N ILE A 27 -5.31 -29.52 -35.62
CA ILE A 27 -6.55 -29.49 -36.40
C ILE A 27 -6.26 -29.11 -37.85
N TYR A 28 -5.40 -28.11 -38.08
CA TYR A 28 -5.07 -27.66 -39.45
C TYR A 28 -4.28 -28.69 -40.27
N LYS A 29 -3.60 -29.65 -39.61
CA LYS A 29 -2.79 -30.68 -40.28
C LYS A 29 -3.56 -31.95 -40.63
N ARG A 30 -4.73 -32.17 -40.05
CA ARG A 30 -5.54 -33.38 -40.29
C ARG A 30 -6.64 -33.12 -41.32
N GLU A 31 -7.30 -34.19 -41.75
CA GLU A 31 -8.49 -34.09 -42.58
C GLU A 31 -9.60 -33.33 -41.83
N GLN A 32 -10.31 -32.48 -42.57
CA GLN A 32 -11.37 -31.65 -42.04
C GLN A 32 -12.55 -32.51 -41.60
N GLN A 33 -13.01 -32.26 -40.39
CA GLN A 33 -14.18 -32.89 -39.78
C GLN A 33 -15.26 -31.84 -39.51
N ASP A 34 -16.51 -32.29 -39.42
CA ASP A 34 -17.61 -31.44 -39.00
C ASP A 34 -17.36 -30.89 -37.60
N GLY A 35 -17.54 -29.57 -37.42
CA GLY A 35 -17.28 -28.87 -36.16
C GLY A 35 -15.84 -28.38 -35.96
N ASP A 36 -14.92 -28.62 -36.90
CA ASP A 36 -13.54 -28.11 -36.81
C ASP A 36 -13.49 -26.58 -36.82
N VAL A 37 -14.36 -25.93 -37.59
CA VAL A 37 -14.43 -24.46 -37.66
C VAL A 37 -14.79 -23.88 -36.29
N ASP A 38 -15.81 -24.43 -35.62
CA ASP A 38 -16.23 -23.98 -34.30
C ASP A 38 -15.14 -24.24 -33.25
N THR A 39 -14.47 -25.39 -33.37
CA THR A 39 -13.37 -25.77 -32.47
C THR A 39 -12.19 -24.80 -32.62
N VAL A 40 -11.78 -24.49 -33.85
CA VAL A 40 -10.70 -23.53 -34.13
C VAL A 40 -11.08 -22.13 -33.65
N SER A 41 -12.32 -21.69 -33.88
CA SER A 41 -12.82 -20.42 -33.38
C SER A 41 -12.74 -20.33 -31.85
N SER A 42 -13.24 -21.35 -31.15
CA SER A 42 -13.18 -21.44 -29.67
C SER A 42 -11.75 -21.44 -29.14
N LEU A 43 -10.85 -22.23 -29.74
CA LEU A 43 -9.44 -22.26 -29.37
C LEU A 43 -8.76 -20.92 -29.63
N SER A 44 -9.11 -20.23 -30.71
CA SER A 44 -8.54 -18.92 -31.05
C SER A 44 -8.94 -17.85 -30.03
N MET A 45 -10.20 -17.85 -29.57
CA MET A 45 -10.63 -16.97 -28.48
C MET A 45 -9.88 -17.26 -27.18
N LYS A 46 -9.67 -18.54 -26.85
CA LYS A 46 -8.87 -18.92 -25.67
C LYS A 46 -7.43 -18.45 -25.78
N LEU A 47 -6.81 -18.64 -26.94
CA LEU A 47 -5.44 -18.20 -27.20
C LEU A 47 -5.31 -16.68 -27.01
N ALA A 48 -6.20 -15.90 -27.63
CA ALA A 48 -6.23 -14.45 -27.48
C ALA A 48 -6.40 -14.01 -26.02
N ASN A 49 -7.24 -14.70 -25.26
CA ASN A 49 -7.43 -14.43 -23.83
C ASN A 49 -6.15 -14.71 -23.02
N TYR A 50 -5.46 -15.83 -23.29
CA TYR A 50 -4.22 -16.16 -22.58
C TYR A 50 -3.09 -15.17 -22.91
N GLU A 51 -2.92 -14.83 -24.18
CA GLU A 51 -1.91 -13.87 -24.63
C GLU A 51 -2.21 -12.44 -24.13
N GLY A 52 -3.48 -12.03 -24.16
CA GLY A 52 -3.93 -10.75 -23.61
C GLY A 52 -3.74 -10.66 -22.10
N ALA A 53 -4.08 -11.71 -21.36
CA ALA A 53 -3.85 -11.79 -19.92
C ALA A 53 -2.35 -11.75 -19.58
N LEU A 54 -1.53 -12.44 -20.36
CA LEU A 54 -0.07 -12.44 -20.21
C LEU A 54 0.51 -11.04 -20.41
N LEU A 55 0.14 -10.37 -21.50
CA LEU A 55 0.59 -9.01 -21.79
C LEU A 55 0.18 -8.06 -20.66
N THR A 56 -1.06 -8.16 -20.20
CA THR A 56 -1.61 -7.35 -19.12
C THR A 56 -0.84 -7.58 -17.82
N LEU A 57 -0.60 -8.83 -17.42
CA LEU A 57 0.17 -9.13 -16.22
C LEU A 57 1.61 -8.64 -16.32
N GLN A 58 2.26 -8.76 -17.48
CA GLN A 58 3.60 -8.24 -17.68
C GLN A 58 3.64 -6.71 -17.60
N GLN A 59 2.65 -6.04 -18.19
CA GLN A 59 2.54 -4.58 -18.19
C GLN A 59 2.31 -4.01 -16.79
N TYR A 60 1.46 -4.66 -15.99
CA TYR A 60 1.10 -4.18 -14.65
C TYR A 60 1.85 -4.87 -13.51
N LYS A 61 2.83 -5.76 -13.81
CA LYS A 61 3.57 -6.54 -12.82
C LYS A 61 4.12 -5.68 -11.68
N GLN A 62 4.81 -4.59 -12.02
CA GLN A 62 5.45 -3.75 -11.01
C GLN A 62 4.43 -3.05 -10.12
N ASN A 63 3.36 -2.51 -10.72
CA ASN A 63 2.29 -1.84 -9.97
C ASN A 63 1.60 -2.79 -8.98
N ILE A 64 1.40 -4.06 -9.36
CA ILE A 64 0.83 -5.09 -8.48
C ILE A 64 1.78 -5.41 -7.30
N ILE A 65 3.09 -5.45 -7.57
CA ILE A 65 4.10 -5.69 -6.53
C ILE A 65 4.16 -4.52 -5.56
N ASP A 66 4.15 -3.29 -6.07
CA ASP A 66 4.25 -2.08 -5.25
C ASP A 66 3.00 -1.90 -4.39
N SER A 67 1.80 -2.14 -4.92
CA SER A 67 0.56 -2.08 -4.12
C SER A 67 0.56 -3.10 -2.98
N ALA A 68 1.07 -4.32 -3.24
CA ALA A 68 1.10 -5.36 -2.23
C ALA A 68 2.05 -5.05 -1.05
N LYS A 69 3.08 -4.22 -1.26
CA LYS A 69 3.99 -3.78 -0.19
C LYS A 69 3.39 -2.68 0.67
N VAL A 70 2.61 -1.78 0.07
CA VAL A 70 1.91 -0.71 0.81
C VAL A 70 0.89 -1.31 1.77
N ASP A 71 0.17 -2.36 1.35
CA ASP A 71 -0.77 -3.08 2.20
C ASP A 71 -0.08 -3.80 3.39
N GLU A 72 1.18 -4.24 3.24
CA GLU A 72 1.97 -4.85 4.33
C GLU A 72 2.46 -3.82 5.36
N GLU A 73 2.65 -2.55 4.97
CA GLU A 73 3.04 -1.47 5.88
C GLU A 73 1.85 -0.98 6.74
N ASP A 74 0.62 -1.10 6.25
CA ASP A 74 -0.63 -0.71 6.95
C ASP A 74 -1.15 -1.82 7.91
N GLU A 75 -0.66 -3.06 7.77
CA GLU A 75 -0.95 -4.20 8.67
C GLU A 75 0.11 -4.39 9.77
N SER A 76 1.05 -3.47 9.94
CA SER A 76 1.83 -3.45 11.18
C SER A 76 0.86 -3.16 12.32
N PRO A 77 0.73 -4.02 13.36
CA PRO A 77 0.00 -3.62 14.55
C PRO A 77 0.62 -2.30 14.96
N GLU A 78 -0.20 -1.27 15.17
CA GLU A 78 0.18 -0.06 15.85
C GLU A 78 0.96 -0.50 17.09
N GLN A 79 2.29 -0.56 16.99
CA GLN A 79 3.12 -0.32 18.13
C GLN A 79 2.68 1.06 18.51
N GLU A 80 2.02 1.17 19.66
CA GLU A 80 1.90 2.39 20.43
C GLU A 80 3.30 3.02 20.49
N GLN A 81 3.69 3.72 19.43
CA GLN A 81 4.63 4.80 19.53
C GLN A 81 3.83 5.78 20.36
N GLU A 82 4.20 5.85 21.65
CA GLU A 82 3.97 7.05 22.43
C GLU A 82 4.48 8.20 21.56
N ASP A 83 3.56 8.81 20.81
CA ASP A 83 3.75 10.12 20.25
C ASP A 83 4.10 10.99 21.46
N GLU A 84 5.40 11.30 21.60
CA GLU A 84 5.85 12.43 22.38
C GLU A 84 5.26 13.66 21.68
N VAL A 85 4.00 13.95 22.02
CA VAL A 85 3.37 15.23 21.72
C VAL A 85 4.34 16.26 22.29
N PRO A 86 4.95 17.16 21.49
CA PRO A 86 5.71 18.24 22.07
C PRO A 86 4.71 19.03 22.88
N SER A 87 4.73 18.83 24.20
CA SER A 87 3.77 19.46 25.08
C SER A 87 3.97 20.95 24.85
N SER A 88 2.94 21.62 24.31
CA SER A 88 2.87 23.07 24.20
C SER A 88 2.67 23.73 25.57
N THR A 89 3.02 23.02 26.64
CA THR A 89 3.01 23.50 28.01
C THR A 89 4.22 24.41 28.17
N ILE A 90 3.99 25.71 27.97
CA ILE A 90 4.98 26.73 28.31
C ILE A 90 5.29 26.58 29.81
N THR A 91 6.52 26.23 30.13
CA THR A 91 6.95 26.05 31.52
C THR A 91 7.09 27.40 32.23
N GLU A 92 6.99 27.40 33.56
CA GLU A 92 7.12 28.63 34.36
C GLU A 92 8.46 29.35 34.11
N ASP A 93 9.53 28.59 33.85
CA ASP A 93 10.84 29.13 33.50
C ASP A 93 10.84 29.85 32.14
N GLN A 94 10.13 29.31 31.15
CA GLN A 94 9.95 29.96 29.85
C GLN A 94 9.10 31.23 29.94
N LEU A 95 8.06 31.23 30.77
CA LEU A 95 7.25 32.43 31.05
C LEU A 95 8.06 33.52 31.77
N ARG A 96 8.97 33.13 32.68
CA ARG A 96 9.90 34.05 33.34
C ARG A 96 10.87 34.70 32.38
N GLU A 97 11.28 34.04 31.32
CA GLU A 97 12.22 34.63 30.38
C GLU A 97 11.50 35.57 29.40
N THR A 98 10.37 35.10 28.85
CA THR A 98 9.71 35.70 27.68
C THR A 98 8.59 36.70 28.00
N SER A 99 8.01 36.68 29.20
CA SER A 99 6.84 37.52 29.53
C SER A 99 7.13 38.56 30.61
N GLU A 100 7.13 39.84 30.21
CA GLU A 100 7.14 41.01 31.11
C GLU A 100 5.96 40.98 32.10
N SER A 101 4.79 40.56 31.63
CA SER A 101 3.55 40.48 32.40
C SER A 101 3.66 39.46 33.53
N PHE A 102 4.29 38.31 33.25
CA PHE A 102 4.53 37.28 34.25
C PHE A 102 5.54 37.76 35.31
N LYS A 103 6.64 38.40 34.90
CA LYS A 103 7.62 38.98 35.85
C LYS A 103 6.97 39.96 36.83
N ARG A 104 6.05 40.81 36.36
CA ARG A 104 5.34 41.79 37.23
C ARG A 104 4.39 41.12 38.23
N SER A 105 3.72 40.03 37.87
CA SER A 105 2.78 39.36 38.77
C SER A 105 3.48 38.67 39.95
N ILE A 106 4.65 38.07 39.72
CA ILE A 106 5.46 37.47 40.80
C ILE A 106 6.07 38.54 41.71
N ALA A 107 6.43 39.70 41.15
CA ALA A 107 6.94 40.83 41.92
C ALA A 107 5.88 41.38 42.88
N HIS A 108 4.63 41.52 42.44
CA HIS A 108 3.53 41.96 43.31
C HIS A 108 3.17 40.94 44.39
N LYS A 109 3.31 39.64 44.13
CA LYS A 109 3.06 38.58 45.12
C LYS A 109 4.05 38.59 46.29
N ARG A 110 5.27 39.13 46.10
CA ARG A 110 6.27 39.28 47.18
C ARG A 110 6.11 40.56 48.00
N VAL A 111 5.36 41.55 47.52
CA VAL A 111 5.17 42.84 48.22
C VAL A 111 3.91 42.83 49.11
N GLY A 112 3.02 41.83 48.96
CA GLY A 112 1.78 41.69 49.72
C GLY A 112 1.87 40.97 51.08
N VAL A 113 3.07 40.75 51.63
CA VAL A 113 3.25 40.18 52.98
C VAL A 113 4.02 41.18 53.85
N LYS A 114 3.34 42.21 54.30
CA LYS A 114 3.70 42.96 55.50
C LYS A 114 2.44 43.50 56.16
N GLU A 115 2.30 43.13 57.43
CA GLU A 115 1.31 43.60 58.43
C GLU A 115 -0.10 43.07 58.16
N VAL A 116 -0.68 42.23 59.04
CA VAL A 116 -1.19 42.65 60.36
C VAL A 116 -0.96 41.54 61.40
N ASP A 117 -0.21 41.86 62.46
CA ASP A 117 -0.12 41.06 63.69
C ASP A 117 -1.27 41.48 64.63
N GLU A 118 -1.77 40.49 65.36
CA GLU A 118 -3.06 40.45 66.05
C GLU A 118 -3.11 41.35 67.30
N SER A 119 -4.30 41.86 67.63
CA SER A 119 -4.65 42.40 68.96
C SER A 119 -5.55 41.40 69.69
#